data_AF-A0A6M4H0Y8-F1
#
_entry.id   AF-A0A6M4H0Y8-F1
#
_cell.length_a   1.000
_cell.length_b   1.000
_cell.length_c   1.000
_cell.angle_alpha   90.00
_cell.angle_beta   90.00
_cell.angle_gamma   90.00
#
_symmetry.space_group_name_H-M   'P 1'
#
loop_
_entity.id
_entity.type
_entity.pdbx_description
1 polymer ?
#
loop_
_entity_poly.entity_id
_entity_poly.type
_entity_poly.pdbx_seq_one_letter_code
_entity_poly.pdbx_strand_id
1 'polypeptide(L)' 'MHYEGLNLECGFRLDLLVEDRIVVEIKAVPQILSLHLAQLRTYLKLSKQPFGLIINFNVLHLRDGIRQVRL' A
#
# COMPACT_ATOMS: atom_id res chain seq x y z
N MET A 1 3.94 -16.02 6.07
CA MET A 1 3.57 -15.14 7.21
C MET A 1 2.32 -15.75 7.83
N HIS A 2 2.27 -15.87 9.17
CA HIS A 2 1.10 -16.38 9.88
C HIS A 2 0.26 -15.20 10.39
N TYR A 3 -0.99 -15.09 9.94
CA TYR A 3 -1.97 -14.13 10.48
C TYR A 3 -3.18 -14.95 10.95
N GLU A 4 -3.57 -14.78 12.21
CA GLU A 4 -4.70 -15.52 12.83
C GLU A 4 -4.61 -17.05 12.63
N GLY A 5 -3.40 -17.60 12.64
CA GLY A 5 -3.16 -19.05 12.46
C GLY A 5 -3.26 -19.54 11.01
N LEU A 6 -3.62 -18.68 10.05
CA LEU A 6 -3.53 -19.00 8.62
C LEU A 6 -2.12 -18.72 8.10
N ASN A 7 -1.53 -19.73 7.46
CA ASN A 7 -0.33 -19.54 6.66
C ASN A 7 -0.77 -18.97 5.31
N LEU A 8 -0.70 -17.64 5.19
CA LEU A 8 -1.10 -16.94 3.97
C LEU A 8 -0.04 -17.21 2.89
N GLU A 9 -0.30 -18.19 2.03
CA GLU A 9 0.48 -18.45 0.80
C GLU A 9 0.28 -17.34 -0.27
N CYS A 10 -0.65 -16.42 -0.05
CA CYS A 10 -0.85 -15.28 -0.94
C CYS A 10 0.27 -14.25 -0.73
N GLY A 11 1.18 -14.19 -1.70
CA GLY A 11 2.38 -13.36 -1.73
C GLY A 11 2.08 -11.87 -1.59
N PHE A 12 2.09 -11.39 -0.35
CA PHE A 12 2.13 -9.98 0.00
C PHE A 12 3.50 -9.38 -0.36
N ARG A 13 3.71 -9.14 -1.65
CA ARG A 13 4.88 -8.42 -2.17
C ARG A 13 4.54 -6.95 -2.25
N LEU A 14 5.32 -6.12 -1.54
CA LEU A 14 5.26 -4.67 -1.70
C LEU A 14 5.78 -4.32 -3.09
N ASP A 15 5.15 -3.36 -3.77
CA ASP A 15 5.72 -2.83 -5.01
C ASP A 15 7.06 -2.18 -4.73
N LEU A 16 7.13 -1.35 -3.68
CA LEU A 16 8.33 -0.62 -3.26
C LEU A 16 8.36 -0.44 -1.73
N LEU A 17 9.56 -0.57 -1.17
CA LEU A 17 9.90 -0.16 0.19
C LEU A 17 11.08 0.82 0.10
N VAL A 18 10.83 2.08 0.45
CA VAL A 18 11.84 3.14 0.37
C VAL A 18 12.49 3.33 1.73
N GLU A 19 13.82 3.29 1.77
CA GLU A 19 14.63 3.50 2.98
C GLU A 19 14.20 2.63 4.17
N ASP A 20 13.70 1.42 3.91
CA ASP A 20 13.12 0.50 4.92
C ASP A 20 12.05 1.14 5.82
N ARG A 21 11.38 2.20 5.34
CA ARG A 21 10.50 3.06 6.15
C ARG A 21 9.17 3.40 5.51
N ILE A 22 9.13 3.51 4.19
CA ILE A 22 7.94 3.97 3.46
C ILE A 22 7.50 2.89 2.51
N VAL A 23 6.30 2.35 2.76
CA VAL A 23 5.65 1.42 1.83
C VAL A 23 4.99 2.22 0.72
N VAL A 24 5.26 1.89 -0.54
CA VAL A 24 4.60 2.53 -1.70
C VAL A 24 3.88 1.47 -2.52
N GLU A 25 2.61 1.75 -2.81
CA GLU A 25 1.74 0.98 -3.70
C GLU A 25 1.46 1.76 -4.98
N ILE A 26 1.69 1.14 -6.12
CA ILE A 26 1.49 1.74 -7.44
C ILE A 26 0.15 1.26 -8.00
N LYS A 27 -0.63 2.19 -8.56
CA LYS A 27 -1.90 1.88 -9.24
C LYS A 27 -2.02 2.64 -10.55
N ALA A 28 -2.85 2.12 -11.45
CA ALA A 28 -3.30 2.79 -12.67
C ALA A 28 -4.81 2.53 -12.84
N VAL A 29 -5.61 3.08 -11.93
CA VAL A 29 -7.06 2.80 -11.84
C VAL A 29 -7.88 4.09 -11.91
N PRO A 30 -9.13 4.08 -12.39
CA PRO A 30 -9.98 5.27 -12.46
C PRO A 30 -10.15 5.99 -11.12
N GLN A 31 -10.18 5.24 -10.01
CA GLN A 31 -10.34 5.80 -8.68
C GLN A 31 -9.68 4.91 -7.61
N ILE A 32 -9.14 5.54 -6.58
CA ILE A 32 -8.68 4.82 -5.38
C ILE A 32 -9.88 4.48 -4.51
N LEU A 33 -10.15 3.19 -4.36
CA LEU A 33 -11.21 2.65 -3.51
C LEU A 33 -10.71 2.46 -2.07
N SER A 34 -11.66 2.40 -1.13
CA SER A 34 -11.39 2.08 0.28
C SER A 34 -10.67 0.75 0.47
N LEU A 35 -10.92 -0.23 -0.40
CA LEU A 35 -10.21 -1.51 -0.40
C LEU A 35 -8.70 -1.34 -0.62
N HIS A 36 -8.27 -0.44 -1.52
CA HIS A 36 -6.84 -0.19 -1.74
C HIS A 36 -6.18 0.41 -0.49
N LEU A 37 -6.89 1.27 0.24
CA LEU A 37 -6.41 1.82 1.51
C LEU A 37 -6.35 0.73 2.60
N ALA A 38 -7.34 -0.15 2.66
CA ALA A 38 -7.35 -1.28 3.59
C ALA A 38 -6.18 -2.23 3.34
N GLN A 39 -5.88 -2.53 2.07
CA GLN A 39 -4.72 -3.33 1.67
C GLN A 39 -3.41 -2.69 2.12
N LEU A 40 -3.19 -1.41 1.82
CA LEU A 40 -1.98 -0.69 2.27
C LEU A 40 -1.86 -0.68 3.80
N ARG A 41 -2.97 -0.50 4.53
CA ARG A 41 -2.95 -0.58 6.01
C ARG A 41 -2.52 -1.96 6.52
N THR A 42 -2.97 -3.04 5.88
CA THR A 42 -2.49 -4.39 6.21
C THR A 42 -0.99 -4.50 6.01
N TYR A 43 -0.45 -3.98 4.91
CA TYR A 43 0.99 -3.96 4.68
C TYR A 43 1.76 -3.16 5.72
N LEU A 44 1.29 -1.96 6.06
CA LEU A 44 1.91 -1.15 7.10
C LEU A 44 1.99 -1.92 8.44
N LYS A 45 0.91 -2.61 8.82
CA LYS A 45 0.89 -3.41 10.06
C LYS A 45 1.87 -4.58 10.01
N LEU A 46 1.87 -5.33 8.91
CA LEU A 46 2.73 -6.51 8.74
C LEU A 46 4.22 -6.14 8.62
N SER A 47 4.53 -5.03 7.95
CA SER A 47 5.89 -4.52 7.78
C SER A 47 6.36 -3.66 8.95
N LYS A 48 5.50 -3.39 9.94
CA LYS A 48 5.75 -2.51 11.10
C LYS A 48 6.15 -1.08 10.70
N GLN A 49 5.61 -0.59 9.59
CA GLN A 49 5.89 0.76 9.09
C GLN A 49 4.73 1.72 9.41
N PRO A 50 5.00 2.93 9.92
CA PRO A 50 3.95 3.87 10.30
C PRO A 50 3.35 4.64 9.12
N PHE A 51 4.01 4.62 7.95
CA PHE A 51 3.69 5.49 6.82
C PHE A 51 3.74 4.75 5.49
N GLY A 52 2.76 5.04 4.62
CA GLY A 52 2.74 4.55 3.25
C GLY A 52 2.09 5.52 2.27
N LEU A 53 2.34 5.25 0.99
CA LEU A 53 1.81 6.01 -0.15
C LEU A 53 1.08 5.08 -1.10
N ILE A 54 -0.05 5.55 -1.62
CA ILE A 54 -0.61 5.04 -2.87
C ILE A 54 -0.33 6.09 -3.94
N ILE A 55 0.26 5.66 -5.06
CA ILE A 55 0.53 6.51 -6.23
C ILE A 55 -0.31 5.99 -7.40
N ASN A 56 -1.38 6.70 -7.73
CA ASN A 56 -2.20 6.41 -8.90
C ASN A 56 -1.70 7.17 -10.13
N PHE A 57 -1.30 6.46 -11.17
CA PHE A 57 -0.82 7.04 -12.42
C PHE A 57 -1.94 7.36 -13.42
N ASN A 58 -3.18 6.94 -13.16
CA ASN A 58 -4.32 7.25 -14.02
C ASN A 58 -4.92 8.64 -13.70
N VAL A 59 -4.09 9.67 -13.79
CA VAL A 59 -4.42 11.09 -13.54
C VAL A 59 -3.58 11.98 -14.46
N LEU A 60 -4.03 13.20 -14.72
CA LEU A 60 -3.28 14.14 -15.58
C LEU A 60 -1.99 14.64 -14.93
N HIS A 61 -2.03 14.95 -13.63
CA HIS A 61 -0.86 15.35 -12.86
C HIS A 61 -0.63 14.38 -11.71
N LEU A 62 0.61 13.87 -11.57
CA LEU A 62 0.94 12.86 -10.57
C LEU A 62 0.58 13.28 -9.13
N ARG A 63 0.71 14.56 -8.81
CA ARG A 63 0.35 15.11 -7.48
C ARG A 63 -1.10 14.83 -7.08
N ASP A 64 -2.01 14.71 -8.05
CA ASP A 64 -3.44 14.46 -7.82
C ASP A 64 -3.71 12.96 -7.56
N GLY A 65 -2.75 12.10 -7.93
CA GLY A 65 -2.81 10.64 -7.75
C GLY A 65 -2.16 10.13 -6.46
N ILE A 66 -1.53 11.01 -5.66
CA ILE A 66 -0.83 10.62 -4.43
C ILE A 66 -1.80 10.63 -3.25
N ARG A 67 -1.86 9.51 -2.51
CA ARG A 67 -2.58 9.39 -1.24
C ARG A 67 -1.63 8.93 -0.14
N GLN A 68 -1.59 9.68 0.95
CA GLN A 68 -0.83 9.32 2.14
C GLN A 68 -1.69 8.48 3.09
N VAL A 69 -1.11 7.43 3.66
CA VAL A 69 -1.75 6.58 4.66
C VAL A 69 -0.84 6.47 5.87
N ARG A 70 -1.43 6.64 7.06
CA ARG A 70 -0.77 6.47 8.35
C ARG A 70 -1.52 5.42 9.16
N LEU A 71 -0.78 4.66 9.96
CA LEU A 71 -1.33 3.78 10.99
C LEU A 71 -1.71 4.55 12.25
#